data_AF-V7D444-F1
#
_entry.id   AF-V7D444-F1
#
_cell.length_a   1.000
_cell.length_b   1.000
_cell.length_c   1.000
_cell.angle_alpha   90.00
_cell.angle_beta   90.00
_cell.angle_gamma   90.00
#
_symmetry.space_group_name_H-M   'P 1'
#
loop_
_entity.id
_entity.type
_entity.pdbx_description
1 polymer ?
#
loop_
_entity_poly.entity_id
_entity_poly.type
_entity_poly.pdbx_seq_one_letter_code
_entity_poly.pdbx_strand_id
1 'polypeptide(L)'
;MVKVYRESQKILPVFRPKPRQQSLPIGHPLRAYKPLFGFVSDQEIARVSDVPLDAVQQARESLGFEPVAPLLQPIEIAPLQDFHGPLLGYESLLHSMSIAKISRIVGVPYSIIEKRRDFLGVKPYERVSRAVRYNHLLGVIPHSLLAKLAGISASRVQDLSRAKKHAT
;
A
#
# COMPACT_ATOMS: atom_id res chain seq x y z
N MET A 1 -23.19 -48.01 -5.63
CA MET A 1 -24.38 -47.78 -6.47
C MET A 1 -24.99 -46.39 -6.18
N VAL A 2 -24.25 -45.30 -6.43
CA VAL A 2 -24.66 -43.92 -6.05
C VAL A 2 -25.03 -43.06 -7.26
N LYS A 3 -24.45 -43.34 -8.44
CA LYS A 3 -24.75 -42.62 -9.69
C LYS A 3 -26.18 -42.88 -10.18
N VAL A 4 -26.57 -44.16 -10.27
CA VAL A 4 -27.90 -44.59 -10.71
C VAL A 4 -29.02 -44.02 -9.85
N TYR A 5 -28.83 -43.96 -8.53
CA TYR A 5 -29.80 -43.37 -7.58
C TYR A 5 -29.93 -41.84 -7.73
N ARG A 6 -28.84 -41.12 -8.05
CA ARG A 6 -28.88 -39.67 -8.30
C ARG A 6 -29.56 -39.33 -9.62
N GLU A 7 -29.31 -40.14 -10.65
CA GLU A 7 -29.93 -40.03 -11.96
C GLU A 7 -31.44 -40.30 -11.87
N SER A 8 -31.87 -41.31 -11.10
CA SER A 8 -33.31 -41.59 -10.87
C SER A 8 -34.03 -40.49 -10.10
N GLN A 9 -33.31 -39.72 -9.27
CA GLN A 9 -33.86 -38.59 -8.50
C GLN A 9 -33.81 -37.26 -9.28
N LYS A 10 -33.43 -37.25 -10.56
CA LYS A 10 -33.25 -36.04 -11.39
C LYS A 10 -32.38 -34.96 -10.73
N ILE A 11 -31.42 -35.36 -9.89
CA ILE A 11 -30.51 -34.42 -9.22
C ILE A 11 -29.52 -33.96 -10.28
N LEU A 12 -29.63 -32.69 -10.69
CA LEU A 12 -28.71 -32.09 -11.66
C LEU A 12 -27.26 -32.29 -11.18
N PRO A 13 -26.33 -32.69 -12.07
CA PRO A 13 -24.93 -32.81 -11.71
C PRO A 13 -24.46 -31.46 -11.15
N VAL A 14 -23.86 -31.49 -9.96
CA VAL A 14 -23.32 -30.29 -9.31
C VAL A 14 -22.40 -29.61 -10.31
N PHE A 15 -22.81 -28.44 -10.80
CA PHE A 15 -22.01 -27.64 -11.71
C PHE A 15 -20.79 -27.16 -10.94
N ARG A 16 -19.69 -27.88 -11.07
CA ARG A 16 -18.41 -27.39 -10.57
C ARG A 16 -17.91 -26.39 -11.61
N PRO A 17 -17.80 -25.08 -11.28
CA PRO A 17 -17.16 -24.14 -12.19
C PRO A 17 -15.78 -24.68 -12.56
N LYS A 18 -15.38 -24.53 -13.83
CA LYS A 18 -14.06 -24.96 -14.30
C LYS A 18 -13.00 -24.47 -13.29
N PRO A 19 -12.12 -25.35 -12.78
CA PRO A 19 -11.04 -24.91 -11.92
C PRO A 19 -10.22 -23.85 -12.66
N ARG A 20 -9.86 -22.74 -11.99
CA ARG A 20 -9.08 -21.63 -12.59
C ARG A 20 -7.86 -22.20 -13.30
N GLN A 21 -7.82 -22.05 -14.63
CA GLN A 21 -7.08 -22.95 -15.52
C GLN A 21 -5.58 -22.64 -15.66
N GLN A 22 -5.07 -21.53 -15.14
CA GLN A 22 -3.66 -21.19 -15.36
C GLN A 22 -2.95 -20.92 -14.04
N SER A 23 -2.04 -21.83 -13.69
CA SER A 23 -1.04 -21.61 -12.67
C SER A 23 0.25 -21.23 -13.36
N LEU A 24 0.88 -20.14 -12.93
CA LEU A 24 2.20 -19.78 -13.40
C LEU A 24 3.17 -20.97 -13.22
N PRO A 25 4.02 -21.27 -14.22
CA PRO A 25 4.95 -22.39 -14.16
C PRO A 25 5.89 -22.29 -12.95
N ILE A 26 6.47 -23.43 -12.57
CA ILE A 26 7.45 -23.49 -11.48
C ILE A 26 8.68 -22.71 -11.93
N GLY A 27 9.09 -21.70 -11.14
CA GLY A 27 10.20 -20.79 -11.48
C GLY A 27 9.79 -19.45 -12.12
N HIS A 28 8.50 -19.22 -12.42
CA HIS A 28 8.06 -17.94 -12.98
C HIS A 28 8.28 -16.78 -11.97
N PRO A 29 8.86 -15.64 -12.38
CA PRO A 29 9.20 -14.54 -11.46
C PRO A 29 7.96 -13.97 -10.73
N LEU A 30 6.81 -13.95 -11.40
CA LEU A 30 5.54 -13.46 -10.83
C LEU A 30 4.81 -14.47 -9.93
N ARG A 31 5.32 -15.69 -9.76
CA ARG A 31 4.65 -16.73 -8.96
C ARG A 31 4.54 -16.34 -7.48
N ALA A 32 5.59 -15.74 -6.93
CA ALA A 32 5.59 -15.24 -5.55
C ALA A 32 4.60 -14.08 -5.37
N TYR A 33 4.38 -13.30 -6.43
CA TYR A 33 3.51 -12.12 -6.45
C TYR A 33 2.07 -12.43 -6.88
N LYS A 34 1.73 -13.71 -7.10
CA LYS A 34 0.37 -14.15 -7.44
C LYS A 34 -0.72 -13.59 -6.51
N PRO A 35 -0.52 -13.49 -5.18
CA PRO A 35 -1.52 -12.91 -4.28
C PRO A 35 -1.76 -11.41 -4.44
N LEU A 36 -0.92 -10.70 -5.20
CA LEU A 36 -1.06 -9.26 -5.43
C LEU A 36 -2.06 -8.94 -6.54
N PHE A 37 -2.22 -9.84 -7.51
CA PHE A 37 -3.16 -9.64 -8.62
C PHE A 37 -4.59 -9.53 -8.10
N GLY A 38 -5.30 -8.49 -8.54
CA GLY A 38 -6.66 -8.16 -8.11
C GLY A 38 -6.75 -7.22 -6.91
N PHE A 39 -5.64 -6.93 -6.22
CA PHE A 39 -5.60 -5.97 -5.10
C PHE A 39 -4.69 -4.78 -5.34
N VAL A 40 -3.64 -4.97 -6.13
CA VAL A 40 -2.58 -4.00 -6.36
C VAL A 40 -2.45 -3.74 -7.86
N SER A 41 -2.07 -2.52 -8.23
CA SER A 41 -1.89 -2.15 -9.64
C SER A 41 -0.70 -2.86 -10.29
N ASP A 42 -0.80 -3.11 -11.59
CA ASP A 42 0.27 -3.74 -12.38
C ASP A 42 1.58 -2.95 -12.30
N GLN A 43 1.51 -1.62 -12.15
CA GLN A 43 2.66 -0.74 -11.98
C GLN A 43 3.42 -0.96 -10.67
N GLU A 44 2.72 -1.27 -9.59
CA GLU A 44 3.34 -1.58 -8.31
C GLU A 44 3.92 -3.00 -8.31
N ILE A 45 3.22 -3.95 -8.92
CA ILE A 45 3.71 -5.33 -9.06
C ILE A 45 5.00 -5.34 -9.89
N ALA A 46 5.06 -4.64 -11.02
CA ALA A 46 6.26 -4.51 -11.84
C ALA A 46 7.43 -3.90 -11.05
N ARG A 47 7.18 -2.80 -10.32
CA ARG A 47 8.19 -2.13 -9.49
C ARG A 47 8.78 -3.02 -8.40
N VAL A 48 8.00 -3.94 -7.82
CA VAL A 48 8.47 -4.80 -6.72
C VAL A 48 9.02 -6.14 -7.20
N SER A 49 8.59 -6.60 -8.37
CA SER A 49 9.07 -7.84 -8.97
C SER A 49 10.29 -7.65 -9.88
N ASP A 50 10.65 -6.40 -10.20
CA ASP A 50 11.66 -6.04 -11.21
C ASP A 50 11.36 -6.66 -12.59
N VAL A 51 10.08 -6.87 -12.90
CA VAL A 51 9.59 -7.42 -14.17
C VAL A 51 8.97 -6.29 -15.01
N PRO A 52 9.15 -6.28 -16.34
CA PRO A 52 8.50 -5.29 -17.21
C PRO A 52 6.97 -5.32 -17.10
N LEU A 53 6.34 -4.14 -17.23
CA LEU A 53 4.90 -3.95 -17.11
C LEU A 53 4.10 -4.86 -18.04
N ASP A 54 4.55 -5.01 -19.28
CA ASP A 54 3.86 -5.80 -20.31
C ASP A 54 3.76 -7.28 -19.90
N ALA A 55 4.82 -7.83 -19.30
CA ALA A 55 4.81 -9.21 -18.81
C ALA A 55 3.88 -9.39 -17.60
N VAL A 56 3.76 -8.36 -16.75
CA VAL A 56 2.81 -8.35 -15.63
C VAL A 56 1.36 -8.27 -16.14
N GLN A 57 1.09 -7.46 -17.16
CA GLN A 57 -0.23 -7.36 -17.79
C GLN A 57 -0.64 -8.67 -18.46
N GLN A 58 0.25 -9.27 -19.25
CA GLN A 58 0.02 -10.59 -19.85
C GLN A 58 -0.24 -11.66 -18.77
N ALA A 59 0.53 -11.64 -17.67
CA ALA A 59 0.30 -12.54 -16.55
C ALA A 59 -1.05 -12.29 -15.88
N ARG A 60 -1.46 -11.04 -15.68
CA ARG A 60 -2.77 -10.67 -15.14
C ARG A 60 -3.91 -11.19 -16.01
N GLU A 61 -3.82 -10.98 -17.32
CA GLU A 61 -4.82 -11.42 -18.31
C GLU A 61 -4.90 -12.94 -18.36
N SER A 62 -3.75 -13.63 -18.38
CA SER A 62 -3.69 -15.10 -18.37
C SER A 62 -4.36 -15.70 -17.11
N LEU A 63 -4.26 -14.99 -15.98
CA LEU A 63 -4.88 -15.38 -14.71
C LEU A 63 -6.36 -14.97 -14.59
N GLY A 64 -6.87 -14.14 -15.52
CA GLY A 64 -8.26 -13.68 -15.54
C GLY A 64 -8.59 -12.64 -14.47
N PHE A 65 -7.64 -11.78 -14.09
CA PHE A 65 -7.88 -10.69 -13.14
C PHE A 65 -8.18 -9.36 -13.86
N GLU A 66 -9.15 -8.59 -13.33
CA GLU A 66 -9.44 -7.23 -13.79
C GLU A 66 -8.30 -6.25 -13.41
N PRO A 67 -8.07 -5.20 -14.21
CA PRO A 67 -7.05 -4.20 -13.93
C PRO A 67 -7.43 -3.37 -12.70
N VAL A 68 -6.49 -3.20 -11.78
CA VAL A 68 -6.66 -2.37 -10.58
C VAL A 68 -6.01 -1.01 -10.82
N ALA A 69 -6.77 0.06 -10.55
CA ALA A 69 -6.25 1.42 -10.65
C ALA A 69 -5.05 1.64 -9.71
N PRO A 70 -4.00 2.36 -10.14
CA PRO A 70 -2.89 2.70 -9.26
C PRO A 70 -3.37 3.51 -8.06
N LEU A 71 -2.86 3.19 -6.87
CA LEU A 71 -3.10 4.02 -5.70
C LEU A 71 -2.50 5.40 -6.00
N LEU A 72 -3.34 6.43 -5.91
CA LEU A 72 -2.91 7.82 -6.12
C LEU A 72 -1.66 8.08 -5.27
N GLN A 73 -0.67 8.72 -5.90
CA GLN A 73 0.60 9.06 -5.26
C GLN A 73 0.35 9.89 -3.99
N PRO A 74 1.29 9.89 -3.03
CA PRO A 74 1.16 10.76 -1.86
C PRO A 74 0.86 12.17 -2.33
N ILE A 75 -0.13 12.82 -1.72
CA ILE A 75 -0.52 14.21 -1.97
C ILE A 75 0.78 15.01 -2.02
N GLU A 76 1.14 15.51 -3.21
CA GLU A 76 2.21 16.49 -3.33
C GLU A 76 1.77 17.69 -2.51
N ILE A 77 2.38 17.85 -1.34
CA ILE A 77 2.07 18.96 -0.46
C ILE A 77 2.52 20.20 -1.21
N ALA A 78 1.58 21.08 -1.53
CA ALA A 78 1.89 22.34 -2.20
C ALA A 78 2.99 23.06 -1.40
N PRO A 79 4.06 23.54 -2.06
CA PRO A 79 5.14 24.23 -1.37
C PRO A 79 4.55 25.44 -0.64
N LEU A 80 4.84 25.56 0.66
CA LEU A 80 4.39 26.68 1.46
C LEU A 80 5.12 27.93 0.99
N GLN A 81 4.39 29.03 0.77
CA GLN A 81 5.01 30.30 0.43
C GLN A 81 5.90 30.80 1.56
N ASP A 82 7.02 31.42 1.20
CA ASP A 82 7.90 32.06 2.18
C ASP A 82 7.26 33.35 2.70
N PHE A 83 7.18 33.46 4.02
CA PHE A 83 6.69 34.65 4.71
C PHE A 83 7.80 35.28 5.53
N HIS A 84 7.81 36.61 5.63
CA HIS A 84 8.76 37.33 6.47
C HIS A 84 8.65 36.89 7.94
N GLY A 85 9.80 36.73 8.61
CA GLY A 85 9.88 36.36 10.02
C GLY A 85 11.10 35.50 10.38
N PRO A 86 11.17 35.01 11.63
CA PRO A 86 12.30 34.20 12.12
C PRO A 86 12.50 32.86 11.39
N LEU A 87 11.49 32.39 10.66
CA LEU A 87 11.51 31.16 9.85
C LEU A 87 11.57 31.41 8.34
N LEU A 88 11.94 32.62 7.91
CA LEU A 88 12.01 32.95 6.48
C LEU A 88 12.87 31.93 5.71
N GLY A 89 12.30 31.31 4.67
CA GLY A 89 12.95 30.26 3.87
C GLY A 89 12.86 28.85 4.45
N TYR A 90 12.34 28.67 5.66
CA TYR A 90 12.21 27.37 6.36
C TYR A 90 10.76 26.90 6.50
N GLU A 91 9.82 27.58 5.85
CA GLU A 91 8.38 27.29 5.92
C GLU A 91 8.04 25.91 5.35
N SER A 92 8.81 25.45 4.36
CA SER A 92 8.75 24.08 3.83
C SER A 92 9.04 23.00 4.88
N LEU A 93 9.80 23.32 5.93
CA LEU A 93 10.16 22.36 6.98
C LEU A 93 8.97 21.99 7.86
N LEU A 94 7.99 22.89 8.01
CA LEU A 94 6.81 22.68 8.87
C LEU A 94 6.00 21.43 8.50
N HIS A 95 6.01 21.06 7.21
CA HIS A 95 5.31 19.88 6.69
C HIS A 95 6.17 18.60 6.68
N SER A 96 7.50 18.73 6.78
CA SER A 96 8.43 17.63 6.51
C SER A 96 8.99 16.97 7.76
N MET A 97 8.99 17.67 8.89
CA MET A 97 9.61 17.17 10.12
C MET A 97 9.00 17.79 11.38
N SER A 98 9.34 17.21 12.53
CA SER A 98 8.86 17.70 13.82
C SER A 98 9.48 19.05 14.19
N ILE A 99 8.73 19.87 14.92
CA ILE A 99 9.17 21.18 15.45
C ILE A 99 10.47 21.05 16.25
N ALA A 100 10.64 19.95 16.99
CA ALA A 100 11.86 19.64 17.72
C ALA A 100 13.10 19.59 16.81
N LYS A 101 12.95 19.04 15.60
CA LYS A 101 14.02 18.98 14.60
C LYS A 101 14.23 20.33 13.93
N ILE A 102 13.15 21.04 13.58
CA ILE A 102 13.20 22.38 12.97
C ILE A 102 13.96 23.35 13.87
N SER A 103 13.62 23.39 15.16
CA SER A 103 14.26 24.26 16.15
C SER A 103 15.77 24.05 16.24
N ARG A 104 16.24 22.80 16.19
CA ARG A 104 17.68 22.49 16.21
C ARG A 104 18.41 22.94 14.93
N ILE A 105 17.72 22.93 13.79
CA ILE A 105 18.30 23.32 12.50
C ILE A 105 18.34 24.85 12.36
N VAL A 106 17.23 25.52 12.71
CA VAL A 106 17.05 26.97 12.48
C VAL A 106 17.49 27.80 13.70
N GLY A 107 17.57 27.19 14.89
CA GLY A 107 17.91 27.90 16.13
C GLY A 107 16.75 28.68 16.76
N VAL A 108 15.53 28.49 16.28
CA VAL A 108 14.33 29.21 16.76
C VAL A 108 13.62 28.41 17.86
N PRO A 109 13.17 29.06 18.96
CA PRO A 109 12.38 28.41 20.01
C PRO A 109 11.10 27.72 19.53
N TYR A 110 10.71 26.62 20.20
CA TYR A 110 9.50 25.84 19.86
C TYR A 110 8.23 26.69 19.81
N SER A 111 8.05 27.59 20.77
CA SER A 111 6.85 28.44 20.88
C SER A 111 6.66 29.37 19.68
N ILE A 112 7.75 29.81 19.05
CA ILE A 112 7.69 30.65 17.84
C ILE A 112 7.31 29.80 16.64
N ILE A 113 7.87 28.60 16.51
CA ILE A 113 7.56 27.67 15.42
C ILE A 113 6.10 27.20 15.50
N GLU A 114 5.59 26.92 16.69
CA GLU A 114 4.17 26.56 16.90
C GLU A 114 3.24 27.69 16.50
N LYS A 115 3.47 28.90 17.03
CA LYS A 115 2.68 30.08 16.64
C LYS A 115 2.70 30.31 15.12
N ARG A 116 3.86 30.09 14.49
CA ARG A 116 4.01 30.25 13.04
C ARG A 116 3.24 29.19 12.25
N ARG A 117 3.33 27.93 12.67
CA ARG A 117 2.55 26.83 12.09
C ARG A 117 1.05 27.10 12.20
N ASP A 118 0.60 27.53 13.37
CA ASP A 118 -0.81 27.79 13.64
C ASP A 118 -1.30 29.01 12.83
N PHE A 119 -0.47 30.05 12.69
CA PHE A 119 -0.75 31.20 11.82
C PHE A 119 -0.90 30.80 10.34
N LEU A 120 -0.06 29.88 9.87
CA LEU A 120 -0.10 29.38 8.48
C LEU A 120 -1.17 28.28 8.27
N GLY A 121 -1.89 27.88 9.33
CA GLY A 121 -2.89 26.82 9.26
C GLY A 121 -2.32 25.44 8.88
N VAL A 122 -1.01 25.24 9.10
CA VAL A 122 -0.32 24.01 8.72
C VAL A 122 -0.60 22.92 9.74
N LYS A 123 -1.02 21.75 9.27
CA LYS A 123 -1.22 20.59 10.17
C LYS A 123 0.12 20.17 10.78
N PRO A 124 0.15 19.76 12.07
CA PRO A 124 1.35 19.21 12.68
C PRO A 124 1.95 18.08 11.85
N TYR A 125 3.28 18.03 11.78
CA TYR A 125 3.96 16.91 11.14
C TYR A 125 3.60 15.59 11.82
N GLU A 126 2.87 14.75 11.09
CA GLU A 126 2.58 13.38 11.51
C GLU A 126 3.53 12.42 10.81
N ARG A 127 4.20 11.59 11.59
CA ARG A 127 5.05 10.52 11.05
C ARG A 127 4.16 9.38 10.58
N VAL A 128 3.61 9.52 9.38
CA VAL A 128 2.80 8.47 8.75
C VAL A 128 3.72 7.35 8.26
N SER A 129 3.41 6.11 8.62
CA SER A 129 4.19 4.97 8.12
C SER A 129 3.91 4.76 6.63
N ARG A 130 4.93 4.35 5.86
CA ARG A 130 4.76 4.02 4.42
C ARG A 130 3.70 2.94 4.17
N ALA A 131 3.47 2.10 5.17
CA ALA A 131 2.48 1.02 5.14
C ALA A 131 1.03 1.51 5.24
N VAL A 132 0.78 2.76 5.66
CA VAL A 132 -0.59 3.31 5.74
C VAL A 132 -1.30 3.24 4.40
N ARG A 133 -0.55 3.42 3.30
CA ARG A 133 -1.06 3.27 1.92
C ARG A 133 -1.65 1.88 1.65
N TYR A 134 -1.13 0.86 2.32
CA TYR A 134 -1.50 -0.54 2.17
C TYR A 134 -2.31 -1.07 3.35
N ASN A 135 -2.94 -0.19 4.14
CA ASN A 135 -3.74 -0.59 5.30
C ASN A 135 -4.92 -1.53 4.94
N HIS A 136 -5.43 -1.43 3.71
CA HIS A 136 -6.48 -2.30 3.17
C HIS A 136 -5.97 -3.72 2.84
N LEU A 137 -4.65 -3.90 2.66
CA LEU A 137 -4.01 -5.19 2.38
C LEU A 137 -3.59 -5.95 3.65
N LEU A 138 -3.59 -5.28 4.81
CA LEU A 138 -3.25 -5.90 6.09
C LEU A 138 -4.22 -7.04 6.42
N GLY A 139 -3.71 -8.27 6.45
CA GLY A 139 -4.48 -9.49 6.71
C GLY A 139 -5.05 -10.16 5.45
N VAL A 140 -5.00 -9.50 4.29
CA VAL A 140 -5.43 -10.06 3.00
C VAL A 140 -4.26 -10.76 2.30
N ILE A 141 -3.08 -10.16 2.37
CA ILE A 141 -1.87 -10.59 1.67
C ILE A 141 -0.79 -11.01 2.69
N PRO A 142 0.08 -11.99 2.36
CA PRO A 142 1.22 -12.34 3.19
C PRO A 142 2.08 -11.13 3.61
N HIS A 143 2.52 -11.10 4.87
CA HIS A 143 3.29 -9.98 5.42
C HIS A 143 4.60 -9.71 4.67
N SER A 144 5.25 -10.74 4.13
CA SER A 144 6.48 -10.61 3.35
C SER A 144 6.29 -9.84 2.04
N LEU A 145 5.15 -10.02 1.37
CA LEU A 145 4.82 -9.30 0.15
C LEU A 145 4.42 -7.85 0.45
N LEU A 146 3.63 -7.64 1.50
CA LEU A 146 3.25 -6.30 1.95
C LEU A 146 4.47 -5.50 2.39
N ALA A 147 5.42 -6.13 3.06
CA ALA A 147 6.71 -5.54 3.44
C ALA A 147 7.49 -5.05 2.22
N LYS A 148 7.59 -5.88 1.17
CA LYS A 148 8.22 -5.49 -0.10
C LYS A 148 7.50 -4.33 -0.80
N LEU A 149 6.16 -4.35 -0.85
CA LEU A 149 5.34 -3.26 -1.42
C LEU A 149 5.53 -1.93 -0.68
N ALA A 150 5.49 -1.98 0.64
CA ALA A 150 5.62 -0.79 1.48
C ALA A 150 7.07 -0.29 1.62
N GLY A 151 8.07 -1.13 1.34
CA GLY A 151 9.48 -0.86 1.57
C GLY A 151 9.81 -0.79 3.07
N ILE A 152 9.22 -1.67 3.87
CA ILE A 152 9.46 -1.79 5.32
C ILE A 152 9.78 -3.23 5.71
N SER A 153 10.26 -3.46 6.93
CA SER A 153 10.52 -4.81 7.42
C SER A 153 9.21 -5.61 7.66
N ALA A 154 9.29 -6.93 7.52
CA ALA A 154 8.17 -7.82 7.83
C ALA A 154 7.74 -7.77 9.31
N SER A 155 8.71 -7.57 10.23
CA SER A 155 8.41 -7.33 11.65
C SER A 155 7.55 -6.09 11.85
N ARG A 156 7.85 -4.99 11.14
CA ARG A 156 7.07 -3.76 11.23
C ARG A 156 5.64 -3.94 10.72
N VAL A 157 5.44 -4.72 9.66
CA VAL A 157 4.10 -5.11 9.17
C VAL A 157 3.33 -5.90 10.23
N GLN A 158 4.00 -6.82 10.92
CA GLN A 158 3.39 -7.61 11.99
C GLN A 158 2.95 -6.72 13.17
N ASP A 159 3.78 -5.77 13.57
CA ASP A 159 3.43 -4.81 14.64
C ASP A 159 2.22 -3.95 14.24
N LEU A 160 2.18 -3.48 12.98
CA LEU A 160 1.04 -2.71 12.46
C LEU A 160 -0.23 -3.55 12.39
N SER A 161 -0.13 -4.82 12.01
CA SER A 161 -1.27 -5.76 12.01
C SER A 161 -1.80 -5.99 13.43
N ARG A 162 -0.91 -6.16 14.41
CA ARG A 162 -1.29 -6.27 15.84
C ARG A 162 -1.98 -5.00 16.32
N ALA A 163 -1.39 -3.83 16.06
CA ALA A 163 -1.97 -2.54 16.45
C ALA A 163 -3.38 -2.35 15.86
N LYS A 164 -3.60 -2.73 14.59
CA LYS A 164 -4.92 -2.66 13.95
C LYS A 164 -5.95 -3.55 14.66
N LYS A 165 -5.58 -4.79 15.04
CA LYS A 165 -6.47 -5.70 15.77
C LYS A 165 -6.88 -5.19 17.15
N HIS A 166 -6.03 -4.42 17.83
CA HIS A 166 -6.37 -3.82 19.12
C HIS A 166 -7.22 -2.54 19.00
N ALA A 167 -7.27 -1.94 17.82
CA ALA A 167 -8.06 -0.73 17.55
C ALA A 167 -9.46 -1.02 17.01
N THR A 168 -9.80 -2.29 16.73
CA THR A 168 -11.11 -2.75 16.26
C THR A 168 -11.79 -3.54 17.37
#